data_AF-A0AAC8QFI8-F1
#
_entry.id   AF-A0AAC8QFI8-F1
#
_cell.length_a   1.000
_cell.length_b   1.000
_cell.length_c   1.000
_cell.angle_alpha   90.00
_cell.angle_beta   90.00
_cell.angle_gamma   90.00
#
_symmetry.space_group_name_H-M   'P 1'
#
loop_
_entity.id
_entity.type
_entity.pdbx_description
1 polymer ?
#
loop_
_entity_poly.entity_id
_entity_poly.type
_entity_poly.pdbx_seq_one_letter_code
_entity_poly.pdbx_strand_id
1 'polypeptide(L)'
;MTPSTDSLRQRASQWLEPISAEAPTGASSKHHPTYESVFSEVARLESPAGDAVRWDEVVRDAGELLRTTTKDLWLASYFAYGLYMTEGLPGAITGATLLAELTERYWQGLFPEASRLRSRGLALSWYVERMKHVLPTLQADSTSPAVVEALSTAVSKLAEVTRTRLASQGPAMGPLLTSLERLRASMPAEAATPAVAAPTPSAPAAPPAPTSAAPATAAPPPAPAPATPVAASPAPAAPPPAPPAPAPAASIHASQLPAVPGGELTSADAATDFLRNIGSTLTSASGVIRRANPADPLAYRLLRTGLWLHITQPPPTGANGRTSLPALPAHLRTKLETLSTHSRWAELLDESESALSQYRFALDLQRFSVHALASLGDTHASAREALLLELSSLLKRLPTMVELVASDGTPVADEATKEWLKREVLAKPGAAPRPPISMPLPRGLETSAPGAAPEADAQALLASATTARALFVARLQLARMHAQAGQLTTARALYEVLDAECTAHSLDSWEPALAAACLEGFLTCTLATKESQDILVGDYWIRYRRLVQLDPAAALRVQP
;
A
#
# COMPACT_ATOMS: atom_id res chain seq x y z
N MET A 1 -1.71 -32.49 -25.21
CA MET A 1 -2.01 -31.66 -26.41
C MET A 1 -2.52 -30.33 -25.90
N THR A 2 -1.93 -29.20 -26.32
CA THR A 2 -2.46 -27.88 -25.99
C THR A 2 -3.87 -27.76 -26.58
N PRO A 3 -4.88 -27.34 -25.80
CA PRO A 3 -6.22 -27.18 -26.34
C PRO A 3 -6.20 -26.09 -27.42
N SER A 4 -6.70 -26.40 -28.61
CA SER A 4 -6.81 -25.40 -29.68
C SER A 4 -7.74 -24.27 -29.23
N THR A 5 -7.46 -23.04 -29.67
CA THR A 5 -8.31 -21.87 -29.39
C THR A 5 -9.76 -22.09 -29.81
N ASP A 6 -10.00 -22.87 -30.86
CA ASP A 6 -11.34 -23.23 -31.33
C ASP A 6 -12.09 -24.14 -30.35
N SER A 7 -11.39 -25.09 -29.71
CA SER A 7 -11.99 -25.94 -28.68
C SER A 7 -12.40 -25.14 -27.43
N LEU A 8 -11.61 -24.13 -27.07
CA LEU A 8 -11.94 -23.23 -25.96
C LEU A 8 -13.14 -22.36 -26.32
N ARG A 9 -13.18 -21.80 -27.54
CA ARG A 9 -14.31 -21.01 -28.03
C ARG A 9 -15.62 -21.79 -27.99
N GLN A 10 -15.59 -23.08 -28.33
CA GLN A 10 -16.78 -23.92 -28.29
C GLN A 10 -17.41 -24.00 -26.89
N ARG A 11 -16.64 -23.87 -25.81
CA ARG A 11 -17.15 -23.88 -24.43
C ARG A 11 -17.98 -22.64 -24.09
N ALA A 12 -17.68 -21.51 -24.72
CA ALA A 12 -18.36 -20.24 -24.51
C ALA A 12 -19.39 -19.92 -25.61
N SER A 13 -19.58 -20.81 -26.59
CA SER A 13 -20.33 -20.54 -27.83
C SER A 13 -21.74 -20.02 -27.58
N GLN A 14 -22.45 -20.61 -26.61
CA GLN A 14 -23.82 -20.23 -26.28
C GLN A 14 -23.98 -18.77 -25.84
N TRP A 15 -22.93 -18.15 -25.28
CA TRP A 15 -22.94 -16.73 -24.90
C TRP A 15 -22.28 -15.82 -25.94
N LEU A 16 -21.68 -16.39 -26.99
CA LEU A 16 -21.02 -15.68 -28.08
C LEU A 16 -21.89 -15.55 -29.33
N GLU A 17 -23.07 -16.17 -29.37
CA GLU A 17 -24.05 -15.96 -30.42
C GLU A 17 -24.58 -14.51 -30.39
N PRO A 18 -24.80 -13.88 -31.57
CA PRO A 18 -25.39 -12.56 -31.64
C PRO A 18 -26.82 -12.58 -31.08
N ILE A 19 -27.23 -11.52 -30.38
CA ILE A 19 -28.56 -11.45 -29.74
C ILE A 19 -29.67 -11.37 -30.80
N SER A 20 -29.47 -10.56 -31.83
CA SER A 20 -30.29 -10.54 -33.04
C SER A 20 -29.44 -10.18 -34.25
N ALA A 21 -29.97 -10.39 -35.46
CA ALA A 21 -29.29 -10.01 -36.70
C ALA A 21 -29.10 -8.48 -36.82
N GLU A 22 -30.06 -7.71 -36.30
CA GLU A 22 -30.09 -6.24 -36.38
C GLU A 22 -29.28 -5.58 -35.26
N ALA A 23 -29.23 -6.19 -34.06
CA ALA A 23 -28.49 -5.72 -32.90
C ALA A 23 -27.67 -6.87 -32.29
N PRO A 24 -26.49 -7.19 -32.86
CA PRO A 24 -25.68 -8.33 -32.41
C PRO A 24 -25.28 -8.29 -30.94
N THR A 25 -25.21 -7.09 -30.34
CA THR A 25 -24.87 -6.86 -28.93
C THR A 25 -26.07 -6.52 -28.04
N GLY A 26 -27.27 -6.48 -28.62
CA GLY A 26 -28.52 -6.14 -27.92
C GLY A 26 -28.56 -4.69 -27.44
N ALA A 27 -29.20 -4.47 -26.29
CA ALA A 27 -29.42 -3.14 -25.71
C ALA A 27 -28.68 -2.96 -24.37
N SER A 28 -28.56 -1.71 -23.92
CA SER A 28 -28.05 -1.40 -22.59
C SER A 28 -28.97 -1.99 -21.52
N SER A 29 -28.40 -2.74 -20.59
CA SER A 29 -29.14 -3.46 -19.54
C SER A 29 -28.95 -2.87 -18.15
N LYS A 30 -28.32 -1.69 -18.03
CA LYS A 30 -27.95 -1.08 -16.74
C LYS A 30 -29.15 -0.89 -15.78
N HIS A 31 -30.34 -0.69 -16.33
CA HIS A 31 -31.60 -0.52 -15.58
C HIS A 31 -32.51 -1.76 -15.66
N HIS A 32 -32.01 -2.87 -16.18
CA HIS A 32 -32.77 -4.11 -16.24
C HIS A 32 -32.84 -4.74 -14.83
N PRO A 33 -34.01 -5.14 -14.33
CA PRO A 33 -34.16 -5.66 -12.96
C PRO A 33 -33.21 -6.84 -12.64
N THR A 34 -33.07 -7.77 -13.58
CA THR A 34 -32.14 -8.91 -13.46
C THR A 34 -30.67 -8.45 -13.41
N TYR A 35 -30.31 -7.39 -14.13
CA TYR A 35 -28.94 -6.83 -14.09
C TYR A 35 -28.66 -6.20 -12.72
N GLU A 36 -29.59 -5.41 -12.20
CA GLU A 36 -29.48 -4.80 -10.88
C GLU A 36 -29.43 -5.84 -9.76
N SER A 37 -30.18 -6.95 -9.90
CA SER A 37 -30.11 -8.09 -8.99
C SER A 37 -28.73 -8.74 -9.00
N VAL A 38 -28.17 -9.03 -10.18
CA VAL A 38 -26.80 -9.57 -10.30
C VAL A 38 -25.78 -8.61 -9.68
N PHE A 39 -25.87 -7.32 -9.99
CA PHE A 39 -24.96 -6.31 -9.44
C PHE A 39 -25.05 -6.24 -7.91
N SER A 40 -26.27 -6.25 -7.36
CA SER A 40 -26.51 -6.20 -5.91
C SER A 40 -26.03 -7.45 -5.20
N GLU A 41 -26.20 -8.63 -5.80
CA GLU A 41 -25.72 -9.90 -5.25
C GLU A 41 -24.18 -9.93 -5.25
N VAL A 42 -23.53 -9.51 -6.34
CA VAL A 42 -22.05 -9.42 -6.41
C VAL A 42 -21.50 -8.36 -5.43
N ALA A 43 -22.21 -7.25 -5.22
CA ALA A 43 -21.83 -6.21 -4.26
C ALA A 43 -21.77 -6.73 -2.81
N ARG A 44 -22.43 -7.85 -2.50
CA ARG A 44 -22.33 -8.49 -1.18
C ARG A 44 -20.93 -9.02 -0.86
N LEU A 45 -20.09 -9.27 -1.87
CA LEU A 45 -18.67 -9.60 -1.64
C LEU A 45 -17.94 -8.53 -0.82
N GLU A 46 -18.40 -7.28 -0.91
CA GLU A 46 -17.81 -6.13 -0.24
C GLU A 46 -18.67 -5.69 0.96
N SER A 47 -19.72 -6.45 1.28
CA SER A 47 -20.58 -6.21 2.43
C SER A 47 -19.88 -6.57 3.74
N PRO A 48 -19.82 -5.66 4.72
CA PRO A 48 -19.33 -5.94 6.07
C PRO A 48 -20.18 -6.98 6.82
N ALA A 49 -21.39 -7.28 6.35
CA ALA A 49 -22.31 -8.21 6.97
C ALA A 49 -21.86 -9.69 6.87
N GLY A 50 -20.88 -10.00 6.03
CA GLY A 50 -20.35 -11.35 5.87
C GLY A 50 -21.29 -12.31 5.13
N ASP A 51 -22.28 -11.79 4.40
CA ASP A 51 -23.23 -12.60 3.65
C ASP A 51 -22.54 -13.29 2.47
N ALA A 52 -22.69 -14.62 2.37
CA ALA A 52 -22.18 -15.39 1.25
C ALA A 52 -22.92 -15.02 -0.05
N VAL A 53 -22.15 -14.75 -1.10
CA VAL A 53 -22.69 -14.44 -2.43
C VAL A 53 -23.26 -15.71 -3.07
N ARG A 54 -24.49 -15.64 -3.56
CA ARG A 54 -25.15 -16.74 -4.28
C ARG A 54 -24.69 -16.78 -5.74
N TRP A 55 -23.52 -17.38 -5.97
CA TRP A 55 -22.92 -17.46 -7.31
C TRP A 55 -23.76 -18.23 -8.33
N ASP A 56 -24.54 -19.22 -7.90
CA ASP A 56 -25.45 -19.96 -8.79
C ASP A 56 -26.51 -19.04 -9.42
N GLU A 57 -27.05 -18.10 -8.64
CA GLU A 57 -28.00 -17.10 -9.13
C GLU A 57 -27.33 -16.12 -10.09
N VAL A 58 -26.13 -15.63 -9.72
CA VAL A 58 -25.34 -14.73 -10.58
C VAL A 58 -25.04 -15.39 -11.93
N VAL A 59 -24.61 -16.65 -11.94
CA VAL A 59 -24.33 -17.41 -13.18
C VAL A 59 -25.60 -17.58 -14.01
N ARG A 60 -26.72 -17.98 -13.39
CA ARG A 60 -28.00 -18.14 -14.10
C ARG A 60 -28.47 -16.84 -14.74
N ASP A 61 -28.58 -15.77 -13.95
CA ASP A 61 -29.15 -14.48 -14.35
C ASP A 61 -28.26 -13.74 -15.35
N ALA A 62 -26.95 -13.65 -15.07
CA ALA A 62 -26.02 -13.00 -16.00
C ALA A 62 -25.87 -13.80 -17.29
N GLY A 63 -25.85 -15.13 -17.21
CA GLY A 63 -25.79 -16.01 -18.38
C GLY A 63 -27.04 -15.95 -19.26
N GLU A 64 -28.22 -15.72 -18.69
CA GLU A 64 -29.46 -15.47 -19.45
C GLU A 64 -29.41 -14.13 -20.17
N LEU A 65 -29.10 -13.05 -19.45
CA LEU A 65 -28.99 -11.71 -20.02
C LEU A 65 -27.94 -11.63 -21.15
N LEU A 66 -26.80 -12.30 -20.99
CA LEU A 66 -25.77 -12.38 -22.03
C LEU A 66 -26.24 -13.10 -23.30
N ARG A 67 -27.24 -13.99 -23.21
CA ARG A 67 -27.81 -14.68 -24.38
C ARG A 67 -28.92 -13.88 -25.05
N THR A 68 -29.77 -13.23 -24.27
CA THR A 68 -31.06 -12.73 -24.78
C THR A 68 -31.14 -11.20 -24.87
N THR A 69 -30.35 -10.47 -24.08
CA THR A 69 -30.62 -9.05 -23.84
C THR A 69 -29.45 -8.12 -24.17
N THR A 70 -28.24 -8.44 -23.69
CA THR A 70 -27.10 -7.52 -23.75
C THR A 70 -25.75 -8.22 -23.84
N LYS A 71 -24.77 -7.62 -24.52
CA LYS A 71 -23.36 -7.99 -24.39
C LYS A 71 -22.63 -6.90 -23.59
N ASP A 72 -22.69 -7.00 -22.28
CA ASP A 72 -22.06 -6.05 -21.35
C ASP A 72 -20.84 -6.69 -20.66
N LEU A 73 -19.73 -5.94 -20.61
CA LEU A 73 -18.46 -6.41 -20.03
C LEU A 73 -18.49 -6.53 -18.51
N TRP A 74 -19.21 -5.67 -17.78
CA TRP A 74 -19.34 -5.80 -16.33
C TRP A 74 -20.11 -7.07 -16.01
N LEU A 75 -21.23 -7.28 -16.70
CA LEU A 75 -22.03 -8.48 -16.57
C LEU A 75 -21.24 -9.75 -16.95
N ALA A 76 -20.50 -9.70 -18.07
CA ALA A 76 -19.64 -10.80 -18.50
C ALA A 76 -18.50 -11.09 -17.51
N SER A 77 -17.96 -10.07 -16.84
CA SER A 77 -16.89 -10.24 -15.85
C SER A 77 -17.40 -10.87 -14.56
N TYR A 78 -18.59 -10.48 -14.10
CA TYR A 78 -19.28 -11.13 -12.97
C TYR A 78 -19.64 -12.57 -13.29
N PHE A 79 -20.19 -12.80 -14.48
CA PHE A 79 -20.51 -14.13 -14.97
C PHE A 79 -19.27 -15.02 -15.06
N ALA A 80 -18.17 -14.53 -15.63
CA ALA A 80 -16.91 -15.26 -15.76
C ALA A 80 -16.31 -15.66 -14.40
N TYR A 81 -16.40 -14.79 -13.39
CA TYR A 81 -15.95 -15.13 -12.04
C TYR A 81 -16.95 -16.06 -11.32
N GLY A 82 -18.25 -15.88 -11.55
CA GLY A 82 -19.28 -16.79 -11.06
C GLY A 82 -19.07 -18.22 -11.55
N LEU A 83 -18.74 -18.41 -12.83
CA LEU A 83 -18.38 -19.72 -13.38
C LEU A 83 -17.18 -20.34 -12.65
N TYR A 84 -16.17 -19.55 -12.29
CA TYR A 84 -15.07 -20.04 -11.46
C TYR A 84 -15.57 -20.47 -10.06
N MET A 85 -16.43 -19.68 -9.43
CA MET A 85 -16.95 -19.97 -8.11
C MET A 85 -17.83 -21.22 -8.06
N THR A 86 -18.53 -21.56 -9.13
CA THR A 86 -19.43 -22.73 -9.22
C THR A 86 -18.75 -23.97 -9.81
N GLU A 87 -17.87 -23.81 -10.79
CA GLU A 87 -17.26 -24.91 -11.56
C GLU A 87 -15.73 -25.02 -11.41
N GLY A 88 -15.09 -24.11 -10.68
CA GLY A 88 -13.64 -24.07 -10.50
C GLY A 88 -12.88 -23.67 -11.76
N LEU A 89 -11.70 -24.25 -11.97
CA LEU A 89 -10.83 -23.92 -13.11
C LEU A 89 -11.47 -24.15 -14.49
N PRO A 90 -12.27 -25.22 -14.72
CA PRO A 90 -13.09 -25.34 -15.93
C PRO A 90 -13.97 -24.11 -16.20
N GLY A 91 -14.61 -23.57 -15.17
CA GLY A 91 -15.40 -22.34 -15.27
C GLY A 91 -14.55 -21.11 -15.57
N ALA A 92 -13.38 -20.99 -14.93
CA ALA A 92 -12.42 -19.91 -15.21
C ALA A 92 -11.95 -19.91 -16.67
N ILE A 93 -11.68 -21.09 -17.26
CA ILE A 93 -11.32 -21.23 -18.67
C ILE A 93 -12.44 -20.67 -19.56
N THR A 94 -13.67 -21.13 -19.34
CA THR A 94 -14.85 -20.68 -20.09
C THR A 94 -15.04 -19.17 -19.95
N GLY A 95 -14.91 -18.63 -18.74
CA GLY A 95 -15.03 -17.20 -18.44
C GLY A 95 -13.96 -16.34 -19.13
N ALA A 96 -12.68 -16.73 -19.03
CA ALA A 96 -11.58 -16.02 -19.70
C ALA A 96 -11.73 -16.04 -21.23
N THR A 97 -12.13 -17.18 -21.80
CA THR A 97 -12.42 -17.29 -23.23
C THR A 97 -13.59 -16.40 -23.65
N LEU A 98 -14.69 -16.40 -22.90
CA LEU A 98 -15.84 -15.53 -23.15
C LEU A 98 -15.43 -14.05 -23.19
N LEU A 99 -14.68 -13.59 -22.18
CA LEU A 99 -14.24 -12.20 -22.10
C LEU A 99 -13.32 -11.82 -23.29
N ALA A 100 -12.41 -12.70 -23.69
CA ALA A 100 -11.54 -12.47 -24.82
C ALA A 100 -12.34 -12.36 -26.14
N GLU A 101 -13.24 -13.30 -26.39
CA GLU A 101 -14.04 -13.38 -27.60
C GLU A 101 -15.07 -12.24 -27.70
N LEU A 102 -15.73 -11.86 -26.61
CA LEU A 102 -16.62 -10.69 -26.58
C LEU A 102 -15.85 -9.40 -26.91
N THR A 103 -14.68 -9.22 -26.31
CA THR A 103 -13.84 -8.03 -26.51
C THR A 103 -13.27 -7.97 -27.93
N GLU A 104 -13.00 -9.12 -28.55
CA GLU A 104 -12.48 -9.21 -29.92
C GLU A 104 -13.59 -9.01 -30.97
N ARG A 105 -14.69 -9.76 -30.86
CA ARG A 105 -15.76 -9.86 -31.86
C ARG A 105 -16.75 -8.71 -31.83
N TYR A 106 -17.12 -8.25 -30.64
CA TYR A 106 -18.22 -7.30 -30.45
C TYR A 106 -17.75 -5.90 -30.03
N TRP A 107 -16.46 -5.61 -30.15
CA TRP A 107 -15.83 -4.40 -29.60
C TRP A 107 -16.64 -3.10 -29.81
N GLN A 108 -17.13 -2.83 -31.02
CA GLN A 108 -17.84 -1.57 -31.28
C GLN A 108 -19.22 -1.49 -30.62
N GLY A 109 -19.97 -2.59 -30.60
CA GLY A 109 -21.34 -2.63 -30.04
C GLY A 109 -21.43 -3.03 -28.56
N LEU A 110 -20.31 -3.44 -27.96
CA LEU A 110 -20.25 -3.91 -26.57
C LEU A 110 -20.60 -2.81 -25.58
N PHE A 111 -21.21 -3.17 -24.44
CA PHE A 111 -21.46 -2.25 -23.34
C PHE A 111 -20.41 -2.41 -22.23
N PRO A 112 -19.99 -1.34 -21.52
CA PRO A 112 -20.26 0.08 -21.78
C PRO A 112 -19.76 0.54 -23.16
N GLU A 113 -20.24 1.68 -23.68
CA GLU A 113 -19.97 2.13 -25.06
C GLU A 113 -18.46 2.31 -25.34
N ALA A 114 -18.05 2.24 -26.62
CA ALA A 114 -16.63 2.33 -27.01
C ALA A 114 -15.97 3.66 -26.64
N SER A 115 -16.75 4.73 -26.45
CA SER A 115 -16.28 6.02 -25.91
C SER A 115 -15.86 5.93 -24.44
N ARG A 116 -16.33 4.92 -23.70
CA ARG A 116 -16.05 4.69 -22.27
C ARG A 116 -14.96 3.64 -22.06
N LEU A 117 -13.83 3.79 -22.75
CA LEU A 117 -12.69 2.86 -22.69
C LEU A 117 -12.22 2.52 -21.28
N ARG A 118 -12.16 3.51 -20.38
CA ARG A 118 -11.78 3.29 -18.97
C ARG A 118 -12.74 2.33 -18.25
N SER A 119 -14.05 2.47 -18.48
CA SER A 119 -15.05 1.60 -17.84
C SER A 119 -14.96 0.16 -18.33
N ARG A 120 -14.70 -0.05 -19.63
CA ARG A 120 -14.41 -1.38 -20.19
C ARG A 120 -13.17 -2.01 -19.58
N GLY A 121 -12.11 -1.20 -19.41
CA GLY A 121 -10.88 -1.60 -18.72
C GLY A 121 -11.11 -2.03 -17.27
N LEU A 122 -11.92 -1.27 -16.53
CA LEU A 122 -12.28 -1.59 -15.14
C LEU A 122 -13.07 -2.89 -15.02
N ALA A 123 -14.03 -3.15 -15.93
CA ALA A 123 -14.79 -4.40 -15.95
C ALA A 123 -13.86 -5.62 -16.07
N LEU A 124 -12.95 -5.61 -17.05
CA LEU A 124 -11.98 -6.71 -17.21
C LEU A 124 -10.99 -6.79 -16.05
N SER A 125 -10.57 -5.65 -15.50
CA SER A 125 -9.70 -5.60 -14.31
C SER A 125 -10.35 -6.23 -13.09
N TRP A 126 -11.67 -6.09 -12.94
CA TRP A 126 -12.41 -6.68 -11.83
C TRP A 126 -12.30 -8.21 -11.81
N TYR A 127 -12.35 -8.87 -12.98
CA TYR A 127 -12.15 -10.32 -13.13
C TYR A 127 -10.68 -10.71 -12.92
N VAL A 128 -9.75 -9.99 -13.57
CA VAL A 128 -8.30 -10.30 -13.52
C VAL A 128 -7.75 -10.21 -12.11
N GLU A 129 -8.11 -9.18 -11.34
CA GLU A 129 -7.62 -9.01 -9.97
C GLU A 129 -8.12 -10.12 -9.03
N ARG A 130 -9.35 -10.61 -9.23
CA ARG A 130 -9.88 -11.73 -8.44
C ARG A 130 -9.18 -13.04 -8.79
N MET A 131 -9.01 -13.33 -10.07
CA MET A 131 -8.29 -14.53 -10.50
C MET A 131 -6.82 -14.51 -10.03
N LYS A 132 -6.20 -13.33 -9.98
CA LYS A 132 -4.84 -13.14 -9.43
C LYS A 132 -4.75 -13.53 -7.95
N HIS A 133 -5.81 -13.32 -7.14
CA HIS A 133 -5.84 -13.76 -5.74
C HIS A 133 -6.14 -15.24 -5.58
N VAL A 134 -6.91 -15.81 -6.50
CA VAL A 134 -7.31 -17.22 -6.50
C VAL A 134 -6.16 -18.14 -6.91
N LEU A 135 -5.45 -17.83 -7.99
CA LEU A 135 -4.45 -18.74 -8.56
C LEU A 135 -3.35 -19.20 -7.57
N PRO A 136 -2.80 -18.33 -6.71
CA PRO A 136 -1.81 -18.73 -5.72
C PRO A 136 -2.33 -19.66 -4.61
N THR A 137 -3.66 -19.74 -4.40
CA THR A 137 -4.24 -20.60 -3.35
C THR A 137 -4.53 -22.02 -3.83
N LEU A 138 -4.43 -22.27 -5.14
CA LEU A 138 -4.67 -23.57 -5.74
C LEU A 138 -3.48 -24.51 -5.48
N GLN A 139 -3.79 -25.73 -5.04
CA GLN A 139 -2.78 -26.77 -4.84
C GLN A 139 -2.46 -27.45 -6.17
N ALA A 140 -1.16 -27.71 -6.41
CA ALA A 140 -0.70 -28.32 -7.65
C ALA A 140 -1.23 -29.76 -7.81
N ASP A 141 -1.28 -30.51 -6.71
CA ASP A 141 -1.68 -31.93 -6.70
C ASP A 141 -3.16 -32.16 -7.04
N SER A 142 -4.02 -31.13 -6.89
CA SER A 142 -5.45 -31.22 -7.17
C SER A 142 -5.84 -30.75 -8.58
N THR A 143 -4.86 -30.41 -9.43
CA THR A 143 -5.12 -29.80 -10.73
C THR A 143 -4.44 -30.56 -11.86
N SER A 144 -5.19 -30.94 -12.90
CA SER A 144 -4.59 -31.59 -14.08
C SER A 144 -3.76 -30.60 -14.92
N PRO A 145 -2.59 -31.00 -15.45
CA PRO A 145 -1.78 -30.15 -16.32
C PRO A 145 -2.54 -29.60 -17.54
N ALA A 146 -3.40 -30.43 -18.16
CA ALA A 146 -4.23 -30.02 -19.30
C ALA A 146 -5.16 -28.83 -18.99
N VAL A 147 -5.70 -28.75 -17.78
CA VAL A 147 -6.56 -27.63 -17.33
C VAL A 147 -5.73 -26.35 -17.12
N VAL A 148 -4.51 -26.47 -16.59
CA VAL A 148 -3.61 -25.32 -16.43
C VAL A 148 -3.17 -24.78 -17.80
N GLU A 149 -2.84 -25.65 -18.75
CA GLU A 149 -2.51 -25.25 -20.12
C GLU A 149 -3.70 -24.59 -20.83
N ALA A 150 -4.91 -25.12 -20.63
CA ALA A 150 -6.14 -24.52 -21.16
C ALA A 150 -6.37 -23.10 -20.60
N LEU A 151 -6.20 -22.93 -19.29
CA LEU A 151 -6.37 -21.64 -18.63
C LEU A 151 -5.28 -20.65 -19.07
N SER A 152 -4.03 -21.11 -19.15
CA SER A 152 -2.90 -20.31 -19.65
C SER A 152 -3.17 -19.80 -21.07
N THR A 153 -3.69 -20.67 -21.95
CA THR A 153 -4.07 -20.32 -23.33
C THR A 153 -5.19 -19.28 -23.35
N ALA A 154 -6.25 -19.48 -22.56
CA ALA A 154 -7.39 -18.57 -22.48
C ALA A 154 -6.98 -17.18 -21.93
N VAL A 155 -6.20 -17.15 -20.85
CA VAL A 155 -5.73 -15.90 -20.22
C VAL A 155 -4.72 -15.17 -21.12
N SER A 156 -3.86 -15.89 -21.84
CA SER A 156 -2.95 -15.29 -22.83
C SER A 156 -3.71 -14.63 -23.98
N LYS A 157 -4.78 -15.28 -24.48
CA LYS A 157 -5.65 -14.69 -25.49
C LYS A 157 -6.38 -13.44 -24.97
N LEU A 158 -6.87 -13.47 -23.72
CA LEU A 158 -7.45 -12.29 -23.09
C LEU A 158 -6.42 -11.16 -22.95
N ALA A 159 -5.18 -11.46 -22.56
CA ALA A 159 -4.11 -10.48 -22.44
C ALA A 159 -3.80 -9.82 -23.79
N GLU A 160 -3.78 -10.60 -24.85
CA GLU A 160 -3.54 -10.10 -26.20
C GLU A 160 -4.66 -9.17 -26.70
N VAL A 161 -5.92 -9.58 -26.52
CA VAL A 161 -7.08 -8.78 -26.94
C VAL A 161 -7.17 -7.49 -26.12
N THR A 162 -6.96 -7.56 -24.80
CA THR A 162 -6.98 -6.38 -23.94
C THR A 162 -5.86 -5.40 -24.27
N ARG A 163 -4.63 -5.88 -24.46
CA ARG A 163 -3.50 -5.05 -24.91
C ARG A 163 -3.81 -4.34 -26.23
N THR A 164 -4.40 -5.05 -27.18
CA THR A 164 -4.73 -4.52 -28.51
C THR A 164 -5.86 -3.49 -28.48
N ARG A 165 -6.90 -3.72 -27.67
CA ARG A 165 -8.11 -2.88 -27.65
C ARG A 165 -8.09 -1.75 -26.63
N LEU A 166 -7.41 -1.92 -25.50
CA LEU A 166 -7.46 -1.00 -24.35
C LEU A 166 -6.15 -0.26 -24.08
N ALA A 167 -5.03 -0.61 -24.73
CA ALA A 167 -3.73 0.03 -24.54
C ALA A 167 -3.40 0.24 -23.04
N SER A 168 -3.17 1.48 -22.60
CA SER A 168 -2.85 1.82 -21.21
C SER A 168 -4.04 1.75 -20.23
N GLN A 169 -5.26 1.54 -20.73
CA GLN A 169 -6.48 1.40 -19.91
C GLN A 169 -6.85 -0.07 -19.65
N GLY A 170 -6.04 -1.03 -20.12
CA GLY A 170 -6.28 -2.45 -19.92
C GLY A 170 -5.92 -2.93 -18.50
N PRO A 171 -6.39 -4.13 -18.11
CA PRO A 171 -6.02 -4.74 -16.84
C PRO A 171 -4.52 -5.07 -16.76
N ALA A 172 -3.98 -5.10 -15.54
CA ALA A 172 -2.61 -5.54 -15.28
C ALA A 172 -2.49 -7.08 -15.41
N MET A 173 -2.28 -7.57 -16.63
CA MET A 173 -2.22 -9.00 -16.93
C MET A 173 -0.95 -9.70 -16.43
N GLY A 174 0.16 -8.96 -16.29
CA GLY A 174 1.48 -9.52 -15.92
C GLY A 174 1.46 -10.40 -14.66
N PRO A 175 0.97 -9.92 -13.51
CA PRO A 175 0.89 -10.71 -12.29
C PRO A 175 0.07 -12.01 -12.42
N LEU A 176 -1.00 -11.98 -13.21
CA LEU A 176 -1.85 -13.15 -13.46
C LEU A 176 -1.10 -14.19 -14.30
N LEU A 177 -0.42 -13.76 -15.37
CA LEU A 177 0.40 -14.61 -16.23
C LEU A 177 1.57 -15.24 -15.45
N THR A 178 2.30 -14.46 -14.66
CA THR A 178 3.39 -14.99 -13.82
C THR A 178 2.88 -16.01 -12.78
N SER A 179 1.67 -15.81 -12.24
CA SER A 179 1.06 -16.78 -11.31
C SER A 179 0.69 -18.10 -12.01
N LEU A 180 0.21 -18.03 -13.26
CA LEU A 180 -0.03 -19.21 -14.09
C LEU A 180 1.26 -19.93 -14.47
N GLU A 181 2.32 -19.19 -14.82
CA GLU A 181 3.66 -19.76 -15.08
C GLU A 181 4.21 -20.48 -13.85
N ARG A 182 4.04 -19.91 -12.65
CA ARG A 182 4.43 -20.55 -11.40
C ARG A 182 3.62 -21.82 -11.13
N LEU A 183 2.30 -21.76 -11.31
CA LEU A 183 1.43 -22.93 -11.15
C LEU A 183 1.84 -24.03 -12.13
N ARG A 184 2.10 -23.67 -13.39
CA ARG A 184 2.59 -24.59 -14.43
C ARG A 184 3.94 -25.21 -14.06
N ALA A 185 4.89 -24.41 -13.57
CA ALA A 185 6.21 -24.87 -13.16
C ALA A 185 6.17 -25.79 -11.92
N SER A 186 5.16 -25.64 -11.06
CA SER A 186 4.94 -26.52 -9.90
C SER A 186 4.29 -27.86 -10.25
N MET A 187 3.83 -28.06 -11.49
CA MET A 187 3.24 -29.33 -11.92
C MET A 187 4.32 -30.36 -12.18
N PRO A 188 4.14 -31.63 -11.76
CA PRO A 188 4.99 -32.70 -12.22
C PRO A 188 4.95 -32.74 -13.75
N ALA A 189 6.12 -32.74 -14.39
CA ALA A 189 6.23 -32.86 -15.83
C ALA A 189 5.42 -34.08 -16.27
N GLU A 190 4.36 -33.85 -17.05
CA GLU A 190 3.51 -34.91 -17.57
C GLU A 190 4.39 -35.82 -18.42
N ALA A 191 4.81 -36.95 -17.83
CA ALA A 191 5.46 -38.02 -18.54
C ALA A 191 4.52 -38.41 -19.67
N ALA A 192 5.01 -38.24 -20.90
CA ALA A 192 4.28 -38.58 -22.11
C ALA A 192 3.60 -39.93 -21.94
N THR A 193 2.27 -39.93 -21.91
CA THR A 193 1.50 -41.16 -22.07
C THR A 193 1.84 -41.69 -23.46
N PRO A 194 2.31 -42.95 -23.61
CA PRO A 194 2.52 -43.54 -24.91
C PRO A 194 1.18 -43.59 -25.65
N ALA A 195 1.25 -43.22 -26.92
CA ALA A 195 0.12 -43.17 -27.84
C ALA A 195 -0.71 -44.46 -27.84
N VAL A 196 -2.02 -44.24 -27.78
CA VAL A 196 -3.13 -45.02 -28.37
C VAL A 196 -2.68 -46.23 -29.20
N ALA A 197 -2.94 -47.44 -28.68
CA ALA A 197 -3.18 -48.61 -29.51
C ALA A 197 -4.67 -48.60 -29.93
N ALA A 198 -4.89 -48.63 -31.24
CA ALA A 198 -6.20 -48.62 -31.89
C ALA A 198 -7.01 -49.92 -31.63
N PRO A 199 -8.33 -49.93 -31.93
CA PRO A 199 -9.33 -50.78 -31.29
C PRO A 199 -9.50 -52.14 -31.97
N THR A 200 -10.03 -53.11 -31.21
CA THR A 200 -10.75 -54.27 -31.77
C THR A 200 -12.11 -54.43 -31.08
N PRO A 201 -13.21 -54.69 -31.82
CA PRO A 201 -14.58 -54.62 -31.30
C PRO A 201 -15.14 -56.01 -30.93
N SER A 202 -16.05 -56.04 -29.96
CA SER A 202 -17.25 -56.91 -29.83
C SER A 202 -17.52 -57.20 -28.35
N ALA A 203 -18.56 -56.61 -27.75
CA ALA A 203 -19.94 -57.12 -27.67
C ALA A 203 -20.17 -57.86 -26.32
N PRO A 204 -21.42 -58.07 -25.86
CA PRO A 204 -22.06 -57.17 -24.91
C PRO A 204 -22.48 -57.85 -23.59
N ALA A 205 -23.03 -57.03 -22.69
CA ALA A 205 -23.57 -57.32 -21.37
C ALA A 205 -24.36 -58.64 -21.21
N ALA A 206 -24.21 -59.26 -20.04
CA ALA A 206 -25.26 -60.03 -19.36
C ALA A 206 -25.06 -60.02 -17.82
N PRO A 207 -26.14 -60.16 -17.02
CA PRO A 207 -26.24 -59.66 -15.65
C PRO A 207 -26.29 -60.81 -14.60
N PRO A 208 -26.89 -60.71 -13.38
CA PRO A 208 -26.15 -60.85 -12.12
C PRO A 208 -26.51 -62.09 -11.25
N ALA A 209 -25.60 -62.36 -10.29
CA ALA A 209 -25.79 -63.10 -9.02
C ALA A 209 -26.11 -64.63 -9.11
N PRO A 210 -26.12 -65.44 -8.01
CA PRO A 210 -25.64 -65.21 -6.64
C PRO A 210 -24.92 -66.45 -5.99
N THR A 211 -24.50 -66.30 -4.73
CA THR A 211 -24.57 -67.29 -3.61
C THR A 211 -23.73 -68.59 -3.57
N SER A 212 -22.91 -68.66 -2.50
CA SER A 212 -22.71 -69.75 -1.52
C SER A 212 -21.67 -70.87 -1.69
N ALA A 213 -20.96 -71.04 -0.54
CA ALA A 213 -20.30 -72.23 0.04
C ALA A 213 -19.03 -72.73 -0.67
N ALA A 214 -17.81 -72.63 -0.09
CA ALA A 214 -17.28 -73.28 1.13
C ALA A 214 -17.39 -74.82 1.09
N PRO A 215 -16.54 -75.63 1.76
CA PRO A 215 -15.47 -75.32 2.72
C PRO A 215 -14.13 -76.02 2.32
N ALA A 216 -13.01 -75.98 3.04
CA ALA A 216 -12.81 -76.76 4.25
C ALA A 216 -11.38 -76.60 4.82
N THR A 217 -11.34 -76.61 6.17
CA THR A 217 -10.34 -77.24 7.07
C THR A 217 -8.90 -76.73 7.00
N ALA A 218 -8.37 -76.08 8.03
CA ALA A 218 -8.02 -76.55 9.39
C ALA A 218 -6.48 -76.39 9.49
N ALA A 219 -5.80 -76.04 10.57
CA ALA A 219 -6.06 -75.76 11.98
C ALA A 219 -4.78 -75.03 12.51
N PRO A 220 -4.76 -74.51 13.76
CA PRO A 220 -3.85 -73.45 14.23
C PRO A 220 -2.75 -73.97 15.20
N PRO A 221 -2.36 -73.23 16.26
CA PRO A 221 -1.21 -72.32 16.42
C PRO A 221 -0.08 -72.98 17.27
N PRO A 222 0.93 -72.25 17.81
CA PRO A 222 0.77 -71.71 19.17
C PRO A 222 1.57 -70.41 19.50
N ALA A 223 1.16 -69.75 20.58
CA ALA A 223 2.00 -68.89 21.47
C ALA A 223 2.47 -69.77 22.67
N PRO A 224 3.47 -69.46 23.54
CA PRO A 224 3.54 -68.21 24.33
C PRO A 224 4.92 -67.71 24.91
N ALA A 225 4.95 -66.41 25.28
CA ALA A 225 5.54 -65.79 26.50
C ALA A 225 7.11 -65.73 26.74
N PRO A 226 7.62 -65.11 27.84
CA PRO A 226 8.27 -63.78 27.84
C PRO A 226 9.66 -63.71 28.54
N ALA A 227 10.42 -62.60 28.42
CA ALA A 227 11.32 -62.05 29.46
C ALA A 227 12.16 -60.85 28.97
N THR A 228 12.15 -59.76 29.75
CA THR A 228 13.14 -58.67 29.84
C THR A 228 14.36 -59.11 30.68
N PRO A 229 15.37 -58.27 31.04
CA PRO A 229 15.94 -57.02 30.46
C PRO A 229 17.48 -57.11 30.27
N VAL A 230 18.14 -56.14 29.61
CA VAL A 230 19.42 -55.51 30.06
C VAL A 230 19.62 -54.22 29.24
N ALA A 231 19.94 -53.13 29.95
CA ALA A 231 20.27 -51.82 29.42
C ALA A 231 21.79 -51.61 29.29
N ALA A 232 22.23 -50.94 28.22
CA ALA A 232 23.40 -50.03 28.20
C ALA A 232 23.42 -49.18 26.91
N SER A 233 23.24 -47.87 27.08
CA SER A 233 23.30 -46.75 26.11
C SER A 233 24.73 -46.41 25.62
N PRO A 234 24.98 -45.37 24.76
CA PRO A 234 24.13 -44.71 23.75
C PRO A 234 24.83 -44.51 22.37
N ALA A 235 24.06 -44.15 21.34
CA ALA A 235 24.52 -43.56 20.07
C ALA A 235 24.08 -42.07 19.99
N PRO A 236 24.76 -41.22 19.18
CA PRO A 236 24.82 -39.76 19.40
C PRO A 236 23.56 -38.98 18.99
N ALA A 237 23.40 -37.85 19.68
CA ALA A 237 22.27 -36.93 19.61
C ALA A 237 22.08 -36.26 18.24
N ALA A 238 20.81 -36.13 17.84
CA ALA A 238 20.36 -35.25 16.77
C ALA A 238 20.50 -33.76 17.16
N PRO A 239 20.74 -32.85 16.19
CA PRO A 239 20.79 -31.42 16.44
C PRO A 239 19.40 -30.85 16.81
N PRO A 240 19.33 -29.72 17.55
CA PRO A 240 18.07 -29.11 17.96
C PRO A 240 17.34 -28.45 16.78
N PRO A 241 16.01 -28.26 16.86
CA PRO A 241 15.24 -27.62 15.81
C PRO A 241 15.60 -26.14 15.67
N ALA A 242 15.64 -25.68 14.42
CA ALA A 242 15.81 -24.28 14.04
C ALA A 242 14.62 -23.41 14.55
N PRO A 243 14.84 -22.11 14.85
CA PRO A 243 13.78 -21.21 15.29
C PRO A 243 12.70 -21.04 14.22
N PRO A 244 11.45 -20.74 14.59
CA PRO A 244 10.37 -20.56 13.63
C PRO A 244 10.68 -19.39 12.68
N ALA A 245 10.48 -19.63 11.39
CA ALA A 245 10.60 -18.64 10.33
C ALA A 245 9.58 -17.49 10.53
N PRO A 246 9.92 -16.25 10.11
CA PRO A 246 9.02 -15.12 10.24
C PRO A 246 7.74 -15.36 9.41
N ALA A 247 6.60 -14.99 9.99
CA ALA A 247 5.31 -15.04 9.30
C ALA A 247 5.36 -14.28 7.95
N PRO A 248 4.69 -14.76 6.90
CA PRO A 248 4.67 -14.08 5.62
C PRO A 248 4.06 -12.68 5.78
N ALA A 249 4.83 -11.67 5.35
CA ALA A 249 4.41 -10.28 5.32
C ALA A 249 3.07 -10.17 4.59
N ALA A 250 2.07 -9.61 5.28
CA ALA A 250 0.76 -9.34 4.73
C ALA A 250 0.90 -8.46 3.47
N SER A 251 0.51 -9.01 2.33
CA SER A 251 0.41 -8.31 1.05
C SER A 251 -0.58 -7.15 1.20
N ILE A 252 -0.08 -5.93 1.09
CA ILE A 252 -0.87 -4.71 1.15
C ILE A 252 -1.81 -4.70 -0.07
N HIS A 253 -3.11 -4.94 0.14
CA HIS A 253 -4.13 -4.63 -0.85
C HIS A 253 -4.11 -3.11 -1.09
N ALA A 254 -3.63 -2.70 -2.25
CA ALA A 254 -3.90 -1.36 -2.77
C ALA A 254 -5.39 -1.28 -3.12
N SER A 255 -6.20 -1.01 -2.10
CA SER A 255 -7.65 -0.83 -2.24
C SER A 255 -7.94 0.25 -3.27
N GLN A 256 -8.78 -0.07 -4.25
CA GLN A 256 -9.31 0.87 -5.22
C GLN A 256 -9.91 2.06 -4.45
N LEU A 257 -9.51 3.28 -4.83
CA LEU A 257 -10.12 4.52 -4.34
C LEU A 257 -11.65 4.39 -4.51
N PRO A 258 -12.47 4.82 -3.53
CA PRO A 258 -13.91 4.77 -3.66
C PRO A 258 -14.31 5.50 -4.95
N ALA A 259 -15.16 4.86 -5.76
CA ALA A 259 -15.65 5.46 -6.99
C ALA A 259 -16.26 6.82 -6.65
N VAL A 260 -15.75 7.89 -7.28
CA VAL A 260 -16.41 9.19 -7.26
C VAL A 260 -17.85 8.93 -7.72
N PRO A 261 -18.88 9.33 -6.96
CA PRO A 261 -20.26 9.19 -7.39
C PRO A 261 -20.36 9.72 -8.82
N GLY A 262 -20.94 8.94 -9.72
CA GLY A 262 -21.00 9.26 -11.16
C GLY A 262 -21.89 10.46 -11.52
N GLY A 263 -22.07 11.41 -10.61
CA GLY A 263 -22.69 12.71 -10.84
C GLY A 263 -21.73 13.80 -10.39
N GLU A 264 -21.69 14.91 -11.12
CA GLU A 264 -20.99 16.12 -10.69
C GLU A 264 -21.41 16.46 -9.24
N LEU A 265 -20.46 16.90 -8.40
CA LEU A 265 -20.77 17.40 -7.06
C LEU A 265 -21.52 18.74 -7.20
N THR A 266 -22.83 18.66 -7.42
CA THR A 266 -23.69 19.81 -7.73
C THR A 266 -24.14 20.61 -6.50
N SER A 267 -23.86 20.12 -5.29
CA SER A 267 -24.22 20.80 -4.03
C SER A 267 -23.18 20.60 -2.92
N ALA A 268 -23.15 21.53 -1.96
CA ALA A 268 -22.29 21.45 -0.77
C ALA A 268 -22.61 20.24 0.11
N ASP A 269 -23.89 19.85 0.19
CA ASP A 269 -24.32 18.67 0.94
C ASP A 269 -23.82 17.38 0.28
N ALA A 270 -23.93 17.27 -1.05
CA ALA A 270 -23.39 16.13 -1.79
C ALA A 270 -21.87 16.01 -1.64
N ALA A 271 -21.15 17.14 -1.63
CA ALA A 271 -19.71 17.16 -1.34
C ALA A 271 -19.39 16.70 0.09
N THR A 272 -20.18 17.12 1.07
CA THR A 272 -20.02 16.72 2.48
C THR A 272 -20.29 15.22 2.66
N ASP A 273 -21.32 14.68 2.01
CA ASP A 273 -21.65 13.26 2.04
C ASP A 273 -20.58 12.41 1.35
N PHE A 274 -20.03 12.91 0.23
CA PHE A 274 -18.90 12.28 -0.44
C PHE A 274 -17.65 12.24 0.46
N LEU A 275 -17.30 13.36 1.11
CA LEU A 275 -16.19 13.41 2.05
C LEU A 275 -16.42 12.49 3.27
N ARG A 276 -17.68 12.33 3.72
CA ARG A 276 -18.03 11.39 4.78
C ARG A 276 -17.77 9.94 4.34
N ASN A 277 -18.10 9.58 3.10
CA ASN A 277 -17.85 8.25 2.55
C ASN A 277 -16.36 7.97 2.29
N ILE A 278 -15.59 8.98 1.86
CA ILE A 278 -14.13 8.88 1.85
C ILE A 278 -13.63 8.64 3.27
N GLY A 279 -14.15 9.39 4.25
CA GLY A 279 -13.76 9.27 5.65
C GLY A 279 -13.98 7.87 6.24
N SER A 280 -15.10 7.22 5.93
CA SER A 280 -15.35 5.83 6.34
C SER A 280 -14.38 4.85 5.69
N THR A 281 -14.03 5.07 4.42
CA THR A 281 -13.04 4.25 3.69
C THR A 281 -11.65 4.38 4.31
N LEU A 282 -11.22 5.60 4.65
CA LEU A 282 -9.94 5.85 5.34
C LEU A 282 -9.91 5.19 6.72
N THR A 283 -11.02 5.26 7.46
CA THR A 283 -11.19 4.60 8.76
C THR A 283 -11.03 3.08 8.62
N SER A 284 -11.66 2.45 7.62
CA SER A 284 -11.54 1.01 7.37
C SER A 284 -10.10 0.61 7.02
N ALA A 285 -9.45 1.35 6.10
CA ALA A 285 -8.07 1.10 5.70
C ALA A 285 -7.10 1.25 6.90
N SER A 286 -7.32 2.24 7.76
CA SER A 286 -6.48 2.46 8.95
C SER A 286 -6.46 1.26 9.90
N GLY A 287 -7.60 0.57 10.09
CA GLY A 287 -7.69 -0.60 10.94
C GLY A 287 -6.93 -1.81 10.36
N VAL A 288 -6.87 -1.95 9.04
CA VAL A 288 -6.07 -3.00 8.39
C VAL A 288 -4.57 -2.71 8.56
N ILE A 289 -4.14 -1.47 8.29
CA ILE A 289 -2.74 -1.07 8.41
C ILE A 289 -2.27 -1.22 9.85
N ARG A 290 -3.06 -0.76 10.84
CA ARG A 290 -2.72 -0.89 12.26
C ARG A 290 -2.54 -2.34 12.70
N ARG A 291 -3.42 -3.25 12.25
CA ARG A 291 -3.31 -4.68 12.57
C ARG A 291 -2.09 -5.34 11.93
N ALA A 292 -1.68 -4.88 10.75
CA ALA A 292 -0.46 -5.36 10.10
C ALA A 292 0.81 -4.83 10.79
N ASN A 293 0.82 -3.56 11.18
CA ASN A 293 1.93 -2.93 11.88
C ASN A 293 1.43 -1.82 12.84
N PRO A 294 1.36 -2.09 14.16
CA PRO A 294 0.93 -1.10 15.15
C PRO A 294 1.87 0.10 15.28
N ALA A 295 3.12 -0.02 14.84
CA ALA A 295 4.10 1.07 14.86
C ALA A 295 4.01 1.99 13.62
N ASP A 296 3.19 1.65 12.61
CA ASP A 296 3.08 2.46 11.38
C ASP A 296 2.32 3.77 11.65
N PRO A 297 2.95 4.94 11.46
CA PRO A 297 2.29 6.24 11.65
C PRO A 297 1.11 6.47 10.71
N LEU A 298 1.09 5.83 9.54
CA LEU A 298 0.05 6.01 8.53
C LEU A 298 -1.32 5.57 9.05
N ALA A 299 -1.38 4.50 9.85
CA ALA A 299 -2.63 4.00 10.41
C ALA A 299 -3.33 5.08 11.27
N TYR A 300 -2.58 5.72 12.17
CA TYR A 300 -3.14 6.72 13.07
C TYR A 300 -3.59 7.98 12.32
N ARG A 301 -2.83 8.40 11.30
CA ARG A 301 -3.18 9.55 10.46
C ARG A 301 -4.44 9.32 9.65
N LEU A 302 -4.56 8.16 9.01
CA LEU A 302 -5.73 7.81 8.21
C LEU A 302 -6.99 7.73 9.07
N LEU A 303 -6.90 7.19 10.28
CA LEU A 303 -8.04 7.13 11.19
C LEU A 303 -8.53 8.54 11.56
N ARG A 304 -7.63 9.43 12.03
CA ARG A 304 -8.01 10.78 12.45
C ARG A 304 -8.52 11.62 11.27
N THR A 305 -7.85 11.51 10.13
CA THR A 305 -8.31 12.15 8.89
C THR A 305 -9.71 11.65 8.55
N GLY A 306 -9.91 10.33 8.51
CA GLY A 306 -11.20 9.74 8.15
C GLY A 306 -12.35 10.17 9.05
N LEU A 307 -12.11 10.24 10.36
CA LEU A 307 -13.12 10.64 11.34
C LEU A 307 -13.53 12.12 11.23
N TRP A 308 -12.60 13.00 10.88
CA TRP A 308 -12.78 14.45 11.01
C TRP A 308 -12.71 15.24 9.70
N LEU A 309 -12.48 14.57 8.56
CA LEU A 309 -12.33 15.18 7.23
C LEU A 309 -13.48 16.11 6.87
N HIS A 310 -14.71 15.66 7.09
CA HIS A 310 -15.95 16.36 6.70
C HIS A 310 -16.49 17.29 7.80
N ILE A 311 -15.85 17.33 8.98
CA ILE A 311 -16.34 18.09 10.14
C ILE A 311 -15.72 19.47 10.11
N THR A 312 -16.51 20.50 9.78
CA THR A 312 -16.04 21.89 9.69
C THR A 312 -16.42 22.75 10.91
N GLN A 313 -17.41 22.31 11.69
CA GLN A 313 -17.92 22.97 12.88
C GLN A 313 -18.14 21.95 14.00
N PRO A 314 -18.05 22.34 15.28
CA PRO A 314 -18.39 21.45 16.37
C PRO A 314 -19.89 21.09 16.31
N PRO A 315 -20.29 19.90 16.81
CA PRO A 315 -21.70 19.55 16.95
C PRO A 315 -22.48 20.62 17.73
N PRO A 316 -23.70 20.98 17.29
CA PRO A 316 -24.48 22.01 17.95
C PRO A 316 -24.84 21.59 19.38
N THR A 317 -24.78 22.56 20.29
CA THR A 317 -25.22 22.40 21.67
C THR A 317 -26.70 22.78 21.78
N GLY A 318 -27.48 21.97 22.49
CA GLY A 318 -28.86 22.29 22.84
C GLY A 318 -28.95 23.38 23.91
N ALA A 319 -30.18 23.82 24.21
CA ALA A 319 -30.45 24.89 25.19
C ALA A 319 -29.93 24.61 26.61
N ASN A 320 -29.66 23.34 26.94
CA ASN A 320 -29.09 22.87 28.20
C ASN A 320 -27.54 22.75 28.17
N GLY A 321 -26.89 23.19 27.10
CA GLY A 321 -25.44 23.07 26.90
C GLY A 321 -24.97 21.66 26.50
N ARG A 322 -25.88 20.70 26.30
CA ARG A 322 -25.54 19.31 25.93
C ARG A 322 -25.66 19.08 24.43
N THR A 323 -24.87 18.16 23.92
CA THR A 323 -24.90 17.74 22.51
C THR A 323 -25.70 16.45 22.34
N SER A 324 -26.16 16.16 21.12
CA SER A 324 -26.78 14.87 20.77
C SER A 324 -25.75 13.74 20.57
N LEU A 325 -24.53 13.89 21.11
CA LEU A 325 -23.46 12.90 20.94
C LEU A 325 -23.65 11.72 21.90
N PRO A 326 -23.31 10.49 21.47
CA PRO A 326 -23.24 9.35 22.37
C PRO A 326 -22.04 9.53 23.32
N ALA A 327 -22.28 9.30 24.61
CA ALA A 327 -21.24 9.25 25.60
C ALA A 327 -20.43 7.95 25.51
N LEU A 328 -19.19 7.97 26.00
CA LEU A 328 -18.39 6.77 26.15
C LEU A 328 -19.01 5.88 27.24
N PRO A 329 -19.45 4.65 26.93
CA PRO A 329 -20.12 3.80 27.90
C PRO A 329 -19.24 3.49 29.12
N ALA A 330 -19.85 3.47 30.31
CA ALA A 330 -19.13 3.22 31.56
C ALA A 330 -18.35 1.90 31.55
N HIS A 331 -18.93 0.81 31.01
CA HIS A 331 -18.26 -0.48 30.92
C HIS A 331 -16.99 -0.44 30.05
N LEU A 332 -17.02 0.32 28.94
CA LEU A 332 -15.87 0.47 28.06
C LEU A 332 -14.78 1.31 28.73
N ARG A 333 -15.17 2.39 29.43
CA ARG A 333 -14.24 3.19 30.24
C ARG A 333 -13.53 2.32 31.29
N THR A 334 -14.28 1.54 32.07
CA THR A 334 -13.71 0.64 33.08
C THR A 334 -12.79 -0.41 32.46
N LYS A 335 -13.13 -0.94 31.27
CA LYS A 335 -12.26 -1.88 30.53
C LYS A 335 -10.93 -1.22 30.15
N LEU A 336 -10.96 -0.01 29.58
CA LEU A 336 -9.74 0.72 29.17
C LEU A 336 -8.87 1.08 30.38
N GLU A 337 -9.48 1.53 31.48
CA GLU A 337 -8.77 1.80 32.73
C GLU A 337 -8.10 0.52 33.27
N THR A 338 -8.82 -0.60 33.27
CA THR A 338 -8.29 -1.90 33.71
C THR A 338 -7.10 -2.34 32.85
N LEU A 339 -7.19 -2.22 31.52
CA LEU A 339 -6.09 -2.55 30.61
C LEU A 339 -4.86 -1.67 30.86
N SER A 340 -5.08 -0.38 31.12
CA SER A 340 -4.02 0.57 31.47
C SER A 340 -3.33 0.20 32.78
N THR A 341 -4.10 -0.08 33.85
CA THR A 341 -3.54 -0.47 35.15
C THR A 341 -2.72 -1.77 35.09
N HIS A 342 -3.15 -2.73 34.27
CA HIS A 342 -2.46 -4.01 34.10
C HIS A 342 -1.34 -3.97 33.05
N SER A 343 -0.96 -2.78 32.56
CA SER A 343 0.08 -2.60 31.53
C SER A 343 -0.16 -3.39 30.23
N ARG A 344 -1.43 -3.67 29.88
CA ARG A 344 -1.82 -4.37 28.65
C ARG A 344 -1.91 -3.39 27.49
N TRP A 345 -0.78 -2.78 27.12
CA TRP A 345 -0.72 -1.64 26.21
C TRP A 345 -1.19 -1.94 24.79
N ALA A 346 -0.86 -3.10 24.24
CA ALA A 346 -1.28 -3.48 22.88
C ALA A 346 -2.80 -3.63 22.76
N GLU A 347 -3.44 -4.21 23.77
CA GLU A 347 -4.90 -4.36 23.82
C GLU A 347 -5.59 -3.04 24.14
N LEU A 348 -5.01 -2.24 25.04
CA LEU A 348 -5.50 -0.89 25.30
C LEU A 348 -5.55 -0.08 24.01
N LEU A 349 -4.49 -0.15 23.20
CA LEU A 349 -4.38 0.53 21.92
C LEU A 349 -5.42 0.04 20.91
N ASP A 350 -5.59 -1.27 20.73
CA ASP A 350 -6.55 -1.76 19.74
C ASP A 350 -8.00 -1.47 20.13
N GLU A 351 -8.33 -1.59 21.41
CA GLU A 351 -9.66 -1.26 21.95
C GLU A 351 -9.96 0.23 21.85
N SER A 352 -9.02 1.10 22.24
CA SER A 352 -9.22 2.55 22.16
C SER A 352 -9.37 3.03 20.72
N GLU A 353 -8.55 2.51 19.80
CA GLU A 353 -8.60 2.88 18.39
C GLU A 353 -9.84 2.35 17.67
N SER A 354 -10.30 1.13 17.98
CA SER A 354 -11.50 0.55 17.37
C SER A 354 -12.77 1.27 17.81
N ALA A 355 -12.83 1.71 19.08
CA ALA A 355 -13.94 2.47 19.63
C ALA A 355 -14.11 3.88 19.02
N LEU A 356 -13.06 4.48 18.45
CA LEU A 356 -13.11 5.83 17.89
C LEU A 356 -14.08 5.98 16.71
N SER A 357 -14.36 4.92 15.95
CA SER A 357 -15.34 4.96 14.87
C SER A 357 -16.76 5.26 15.37
N GLN A 358 -17.11 4.70 16.52
CA GLN A 358 -18.41 4.86 17.17
C GLN A 358 -18.46 6.11 18.07
N TYR A 359 -17.35 6.43 18.74
CA TYR A 359 -17.23 7.52 19.71
C TYR A 359 -16.22 8.59 19.25
N ARG A 360 -16.40 9.08 18.02
CA ARG A 360 -15.44 9.95 17.31
C ARG A 360 -15.03 11.25 18.02
N PHE A 361 -15.83 11.70 18.98
CA PHE A 361 -15.58 12.92 19.76
C PHE A 361 -15.11 12.65 21.19
N ALA A 362 -15.02 11.38 21.62
CA ALA A 362 -14.51 11.02 22.93
C ALA A 362 -12.99 11.21 22.97
N LEU A 363 -12.54 12.36 23.48
CA LEU A 363 -11.11 12.72 23.53
C LEU A 363 -10.35 11.84 24.54
N ASP A 364 -11.06 11.25 25.51
CA ASP A 364 -10.49 10.28 26.45
C ASP A 364 -9.86 9.08 25.71
N LEU A 365 -10.48 8.61 24.61
CA LEU A 365 -9.93 7.52 23.79
C LEU A 365 -8.58 7.90 23.17
N GLN A 366 -8.41 9.17 22.77
CA GLN A 366 -7.15 9.66 22.21
C GLN A 366 -6.03 9.61 23.24
N ARG A 367 -6.33 9.99 24.50
CA ARG A 367 -5.38 9.91 25.61
C ARG A 367 -4.94 8.46 25.85
N PHE A 368 -5.88 7.51 25.88
CA PHE A 368 -5.56 6.09 26.05
C PHE A 368 -4.67 5.56 24.92
N SER A 369 -4.98 5.88 23.66
CA SER A 369 -4.13 5.49 22.52
C SER A 369 -2.71 6.06 22.62
N VAL A 370 -2.56 7.34 22.96
CA VAL A 370 -1.24 7.97 23.11
C VAL A 370 -0.47 7.37 24.29
N HIS A 371 -1.14 7.10 25.40
CA HIS A 371 -0.53 6.46 26.55
C HIS A 371 -0.04 5.06 26.21
N ALA A 372 -0.86 4.26 25.53
CA ALA A 372 -0.47 2.93 25.07
C ALA A 372 0.75 2.99 24.12
N LEU A 373 0.74 3.89 23.14
CA LEU A 373 1.87 4.06 22.21
C LEU A 373 3.15 4.50 22.92
N ALA A 374 3.05 5.39 23.91
CA ALA A 374 4.21 5.78 24.72
C ALA A 374 4.76 4.59 25.52
N SER A 375 3.88 3.78 26.11
CA SER A 375 4.26 2.63 26.94
C SER A 375 4.78 1.43 26.13
N LEU A 376 4.46 1.34 24.84
CA LEU A 376 5.01 0.31 23.93
C LEU A 376 6.46 0.59 23.50
N GLY A 377 7.01 1.77 23.84
CA GLY A 377 8.42 2.12 23.66
C GLY A 377 8.75 2.83 22.34
N ASP A 378 10.04 3.05 22.10
CA ASP A 378 10.55 3.93 21.05
C ASP A 378 10.18 3.49 19.62
N THR A 379 9.92 2.20 19.41
CA THR A 379 9.46 1.67 18.11
C THR A 379 8.14 2.29 17.66
N HIS A 380 7.30 2.74 18.59
CA HIS A 380 6.00 3.36 18.34
C HIS A 380 6.03 4.89 18.45
N ALA A 381 7.21 5.49 18.64
CA ALA A 381 7.35 6.93 18.84
C ALA A 381 6.85 7.75 17.63
N SER A 382 7.14 7.29 16.40
CA SER A 382 6.68 7.93 15.16
C SER A 382 5.16 7.88 15.01
N ALA A 383 4.54 6.76 15.40
CA ALA A 383 3.09 6.61 15.44
C ALA A 383 2.44 7.54 16.47
N ARG A 384 3.02 7.62 17.67
CA ARG A 384 2.59 8.55 18.72
C ARG A 384 2.66 10.00 18.25
N GLU A 385 3.78 10.40 17.65
CA GLU A 385 3.98 11.76 17.15
C GLU A 385 2.94 12.11 16.07
N ALA A 386 2.70 11.21 15.12
CA ALA A 386 1.71 11.42 14.08
C ALA A 386 0.29 11.59 14.66
N LEU A 387 -0.09 10.78 15.65
CA LEU A 387 -1.37 10.92 16.35
C LEU A 387 -1.48 12.30 17.02
N LEU A 388 -0.45 12.73 17.75
CA LEU A 388 -0.43 14.03 18.44
C LEU A 388 -0.55 15.20 17.45
N LEU A 389 0.12 15.13 16.29
CA LEU A 389 0.04 16.18 15.27
C LEU A 389 -1.36 16.31 14.67
N GLU A 390 -2.01 15.21 14.33
CA GLU A 390 -3.38 15.22 13.79
C GLU A 390 -4.39 15.73 14.83
N LEU A 391 -4.22 15.34 16.10
CA LEU A 391 -5.05 15.83 17.19
C LEU A 391 -4.83 17.33 17.46
N SER A 392 -3.59 17.80 17.41
CA SER A 392 -3.26 19.23 17.54
C SER A 392 -3.86 20.04 16.40
N SER A 393 -3.81 19.52 15.17
CA SER A 393 -4.44 20.13 14.00
C SER A 393 -5.95 20.28 14.16
N LEU A 394 -6.62 19.22 14.64
CA LEU A 394 -8.06 19.25 14.93
C LEU A 394 -8.40 20.32 15.98
N LEU A 395 -7.72 20.30 17.13
CA LEU A 395 -8.07 21.17 18.26
C LEU A 395 -7.72 22.64 18.01
N LYS A 396 -6.72 22.93 17.16
CA LYS A 396 -6.47 24.29 16.67
C LYS A 396 -7.61 24.79 15.78
N ARG A 397 -8.20 23.89 14.98
CA ARG A 397 -9.30 24.20 14.07
C ARG A 397 -10.65 24.30 14.79
N LEU A 398 -10.88 23.46 15.80
CA LEU A 398 -12.12 23.34 16.56
C LEU A 398 -11.84 23.36 18.08
N PRO A 399 -11.40 24.48 18.66
CA PRO A 399 -10.95 24.55 20.06
C PRO A 399 -12.07 24.27 21.06
N THR A 400 -13.32 24.59 20.71
CA THR A 400 -14.50 24.36 21.55
C THR A 400 -14.86 22.88 21.70
N MET A 401 -14.24 21.98 20.93
CA MET A 401 -14.47 20.54 21.04
C MET A 401 -14.12 19.97 22.42
N VAL A 402 -13.17 20.59 23.13
CA VAL A 402 -12.70 20.11 24.45
C VAL A 402 -13.76 20.29 25.53
N GLU A 403 -14.67 21.25 25.36
CA GLU A 403 -15.70 21.60 26.35
C GLU A 403 -17.08 21.00 26.01
N LEU A 404 -17.16 20.11 25.01
CA LEU A 404 -18.43 19.49 24.65
C LEU A 404 -18.91 18.52 25.74
N VAL A 405 -20.23 18.46 25.89
CA VAL A 405 -20.90 17.55 26.82
C VAL A 405 -21.80 16.62 26.04
N ALA A 406 -21.70 15.32 26.29
CA ALA A 406 -22.52 14.29 25.64
C ALA A 406 -23.98 14.37 26.10
N SER A 407 -24.83 13.56 25.47
CA SER A 407 -26.29 13.55 25.73
C SER A 407 -26.67 13.19 27.17
N ASP A 408 -25.89 12.33 27.83
CA ASP A 408 -26.06 11.92 29.23
C ASP A 408 -25.53 12.95 30.25
N GLY A 409 -24.88 14.02 29.80
CA GLY A 409 -24.28 15.04 30.65
C GLY A 409 -22.81 14.78 31.01
N THR A 410 -22.20 13.68 30.53
CA THR A 410 -20.78 13.43 30.72
C THR A 410 -19.94 14.32 29.78
N PRO A 411 -18.82 14.90 30.25
CA PRO A 411 -17.93 15.67 29.38
C PRO A 411 -17.23 14.72 28.39
N VAL A 412 -17.01 15.18 27.16
CA VAL A 412 -16.30 14.38 26.14
C VAL A 412 -14.81 14.19 26.43
N ALA A 413 -14.27 15.03 27.32
CA ALA A 413 -12.92 14.96 27.87
C ALA A 413 -13.00 15.09 29.38
N ASP A 414 -12.51 14.08 30.10
CA ASP A 414 -12.33 14.18 31.55
C ASP A 414 -11.23 15.21 31.91
N GLU A 415 -11.16 15.62 33.19
CA GLU A 415 -10.21 16.65 33.63
C GLU A 415 -8.74 16.24 33.40
N ALA A 416 -8.42 14.96 33.53
CA ALA A 416 -7.07 14.47 33.26
C ALA A 416 -6.75 14.50 31.75
N THR A 417 -7.74 14.32 30.87
CA THR A 417 -7.62 14.46 29.42
C THR A 417 -7.43 15.92 29.07
N LYS A 418 -8.17 16.85 29.68
CA LYS A 418 -7.99 18.29 29.46
C LYS A 418 -6.58 18.75 29.84
N GLU A 419 -6.06 18.29 30.97
CA GLU A 419 -4.71 18.63 31.41
C GLU A 419 -3.63 18.05 30.48
N TRP A 420 -3.79 16.79 30.08
CA TRP A 420 -2.91 16.16 29.10
C TRP A 420 -2.91 16.90 27.75
N LEU A 421 -4.08 17.28 27.24
CA LEU A 421 -4.22 18.03 26.00
C LEU A 421 -3.46 19.37 26.07
N LYS A 422 -3.58 20.11 27.17
CA LYS A 422 -2.84 21.36 27.38
C LYS A 422 -1.32 21.15 27.36
N ARG A 423 -0.85 20.08 28.00
CA ARG A 423 0.59 19.81 28.18
C ARG A 423 1.26 19.24 26.93
N GLU A 424 0.61 18.34 26.19
CA GLU A 424 1.27 17.56 25.13
C GLU A 424 0.76 17.87 23.72
N VAL A 425 -0.47 18.37 23.56
CA VAL A 425 -1.12 18.53 22.24
C VAL A 425 -1.26 19.99 21.84
N LEU A 426 -1.70 20.82 22.79
CA LEU A 426 -1.90 22.27 22.65
C LEU A 426 -0.72 23.08 23.17
N ALA A 427 0.30 22.42 23.74
CA ALA A 427 1.53 23.08 24.08
C ALA A 427 2.04 23.80 22.82
N LYS A 428 2.22 25.11 22.93
CA LYS A 428 2.97 25.85 21.93
C LYS A 428 4.30 25.12 21.81
N PRO A 429 4.77 24.75 20.60
CA PRO A 429 6.13 24.25 20.46
C PRO A 429 6.98 25.30 21.15
N GLY A 430 7.60 24.90 22.26
CA GLY A 430 8.51 25.78 22.94
C GLY A 430 9.44 26.25 21.84
N ALA A 431 9.58 27.57 21.70
CA ALA A 431 10.75 28.12 21.03
C ALA A 431 11.93 27.74 21.92
N ALA A 432 12.28 26.44 21.93
CA ALA A 432 13.63 26.03 22.15
C ALA A 432 14.39 26.87 21.13
N PRO A 433 15.32 27.75 21.57
CA PRO A 433 16.16 28.47 20.63
C PRO A 433 16.76 27.37 19.76
N ARG A 434 16.33 27.31 18.50
CA ARG A 434 16.85 26.35 17.55
C ARG A 434 18.32 26.73 17.48
N PRO A 435 19.26 25.94 18.04
CA PRO A 435 20.64 26.23 17.72
C PRO A 435 20.68 26.14 16.19
N PRO A 436 21.31 27.10 15.49
CA PRO A 436 21.52 26.93 14.06
C PRO A 436 22.09 25.53 13.88
N ILE A 437 21.43 24.71 13.07
CA ILE A 437 22.00 23.43 12.67
C ILE A 437 23.19 23.82 11.80
N SER A 438 24.32 24.14 12.43
CA SER A 438 25.61 24.06 11.78
C SER A 438 25.85 22.57 11.62
N MET A 439 25.42 22.03 10.48
CA MET A 439 26.03 20.80 9.98
C MET A 439 27.54 21.01 10.06
N PRO A 440 28.29 20.20 10.84
CA PRO A 440 29.73 20.36 10.92
C PRO A 440 30.30 20.31 9.52
N LEU A 441 31.30 21.17 9.27
CA LEU A 441 31.95 21.23 7.98
C LEU A 441 32.47 19.81 7.66
N PRO A 442 32.46 19.34 6.40
CA PRO A 442 32.97 17.99 6.10
C PRO A 442 34.39 17.81 6.68
N ARG A 443 34.68 16.66 7.31
CA ARG A 443 35.95 16.40 8.03
C ARG A 443 37.24 16.75 7.24
N GLY A 444 37.22 16.71 5.91
CA GLY A 444 38.35 17.11 5.06
C GLY A 444 38.57 18.63 4.95
N LEU A 445 37.59 19.43 5.38
CA LEU A 445 37.60 20.89 5.41
C LEU A 445 37.75 21.44 6.84
N GLU A 446 37.57 20.60 7.89
CA GLU A 446 37.51 21.05 9.30
C GLU A 446 38.86 21.51 9.86
N THR A 447 39.98 21.09 9.30
CA THR A 447 41.31 21.57 9.72
C THR A 447 42.32 21.25 8.63
N SER A 448 42.65 22.22 7.77
CA SER A 448 43.91 22.14 7.04
C SER A 448 44.99 22.78 7.90
N ALA A 449 45.69 21.96 8.70
CA ALA A 449 47.01 22.34 9.16
C ALA A 449 47.90 22.64 7.92
N PRO A 450 48.86 23.57 8.02
CA PRO A 450 49.74 23.89 6.91
C PRO A 450 50.64 22.67 6.63
N GLY A 451 50.25 21.84 5.66
CA GLY A 451 50.95 20.60 5.35
C GLY A 451 50.16 19.67 4.43
N ALA A 452 50.30 19.89 3.12
CA ALA A 452 50.30 18.88 2.05
C ALA A 452 49.14 17.85 2.00
N ALA A 453 48.02 18.23 1.41
CA ALA A 453 47.34 17.31 0.48
C ALA A 453 47.86 17.65 -0.94
N PRO A 454 48.33 16.68 -1.75
CA PRO A 454 48.76 16.95 -3.13
C PRO A 454 47.56 17.39 -3.99
N GLU A 455 47.79 18.31 -4.94
CA GLU A 455 46.76 18.81 -5.88
C GLU A 455 46.05 17.68 -6.64
N ALA A 456 46.74 16.55 -6.80
CA ALA A 456 46.22 15.30 -7.32
C ALA A 456 45.01 14.74 -6.53
N ASP A 457 44.96 14.91 -5.21
CA ASP A 457 43.87 14.40 -4.38
C ASP A 457 42.59 15.23 -4.56
N ALA A 458 42.71 16.55 -4.69
CA ALA A 458 41.56 17.41 -4.98
C ALA A 458 41.02 17.18 -6.41
N GLN A 459 41.90 16.96 -7.38
CA GLN A 459 41.52 16.60 -8.74
C GLN A 459 40.88 15.20 -8.82
N ALA A 460 41.37 14.24 -8.03
CA ALA A 460 40.76 12.91 -7.90
C ALA A 460 39.39 12.96 -7.21
N LEU A 461 39.21 13.82 -6.19
CA LEU A 461 37.91 14.08 -5.56
C LEU A 461 36.92 14.73 -6.54
N LEU A 462 37.38 15.66 -7.37
CA LEU A 462 36.56 16.24 -8.45
C LEU A 462 36.13 15.18 -9.48
N ALA A 463 37.05 14.30 -9.88
CA ALA A 463 36.78 13.24 -10.85
C ALA A 463 35.83 12.15 -10.32
N SER A 464 35.80 11.92 -9.01
CA SER A 464 34.97 10.90 -8.34
C SER A 464 33.65 11.45 -7.77
N ALA A 465 33.42 12.76 -7.84
CA ALA A 465 32.22 13.38 -7.30
C ALA A 465 30.98 13.11 -8.17
N THR A 466 29.99 12.41 -7.61
CA THR A 466 28.76 12.02 -8.30
C THR A 466 27.54 12.87 -7.95
N THR A 467 27.67 13.78 -6.97
CA THR A 467 26.58 14.65 -6.50
C THR A 467 26.98 16.11 -6.55
N ALA A 468 25.99 17.02 -6.72
CA ALA A 468 26.24 18.46 -6.76
C ALA A 468 26.94 18.97 -5.49
N ARG A 469 26.55 18.45 -4.32
CA ARG A 469 27.19 18.74 -3.03
C ARG A 469 28.64 18.23 -2.99
N ALA A 470 28.93 17.02 -3.46
CA ALA A 470 30.29 16.48 -3.50
C ALA A 470 31.18 17.28 -4.45
N LEU A 471 30.65 17.70 -5.60
CA LEU A 471 31.36 18.57 -6.55
C LEU A 471 31.68 19.93 -5.93
N PHE A 472 30.71 20.54 -5.22
CA PHE A 472 30.93 21.80 -4.51
C PHE A 472 32.05 21.67 -3.46
N VAL A 473 32.01 20.63 -2.62
CA VAL A 473 33.02 20.38 -1.58
C VAL A 473 34.41 20.16 -2.19
N ALA A 474 34.51 19.42 -3.29
CA ALA A 474 35.78 19.17 -3.98
C ALA A 474 36.35 20.45 -4.61
N ARG A 475 35.50 21.31 -5.21
CA ARG A 475 35.91 22.62 -5.75
C ARG A 475 36.34 23.58 -4.65
N LEU A 476 35.65 23.58 -3.50
CA LEU A 476 36.02 24.38 -2.34
C LEU A 476 37.39 23.98 -1.79
N GLN A 477 37.68 22.67 -1.76
CA GLN A 477 39.00 22.16 -1.37
C GLN A 477 40.09 22.61 -2.37
N LEU A 478 39.81 22.53 -3.67
CA LEU A 478 40.73 23.00 -4.70
C LEU A 478 41.03 24.52 -4.56
N ALA A 479 40.01 25.33 -4.29
CA ALA A 479 40.17 26.77 -4.05
C ALA A 479 41.07 27.07 -2.82
N ARG A 480 40.91 26.31 -1.73
CA ARG A 480 41.77 26.41 -0.54
C ARG A 480 43.22 26.05 -0.84
N MET A 481 43.44 25.03 -1.67
CA MET A 481 44.79 24.61 -2.06
C MET A 481 45.50 25.67 -2.90
N HIS A 482 44.80 26.26 -3.88
CA HIS A 482 45.36 27.39 -4.64
C HIS A 482 45.68 28.60 -3.74
N ALA A 483 44.84 28.87 -2.74
CA ALA A 483 45.10 29.93 -1.77
C ALA A 483 46.35 29.64 -0.92
N GLN A 484 46.51 28.41 -0.43
CA GLN A 484 47.70 27.97 0.32
C GLN A 484 48.98 27.97 -0.53
N ALA A 485 48.86 27.69 -1.82
CA ALA A 485 49.96 27.75 -2.79
C ALA A 485 50.32 29.19 -3.21
N GLY A 486 49.64 30.21 -2.70
CA GLY A 486 49.88 31.62 -3.03
C GLY A 486 49.29 32.06 -4.38
N GLN A 487 48.51 31.21 -5.05
CA GLN A 487 47.84 31.51 -6.32
C GLN A 487 46.50 32.21 -6.06
N LEU A 488 46.58 33.41 -5.47
CA LEU A 488 45.43 34.14 -4.93
C LEU A 488 44.40 34.53 -5.98
N THR A 489 44.82 34.86 -7.21
CA THR A 489 43.93 35.24 -8.32
C THR A 489 43.05 34.06 -8.77
N THR A 490 43.65 32.88 -8.93
CA THR A 490 42.94 31.64 -9.28
C THR A 490 42.01 31.19 -8.15
N ALA A 491 42.49 31.22 -6.91
CA ALA A 491 41.68 30.88 -5.74
C ALA A 491 40.44 31.78 -5.64
N ARG A 492 40.64 33.09 -5.80
CA ARG A 492 39.55 34.07 -5.79
C ARG A 492 38.51 33.78 -6.87
N ALA A 493 38.91 33.54 -8.11
CA ALA A 493 37.98 33.21 -9.19
C ALA A 493 37.14 31.95 -8.90
N LEU A 494 37.75 30.92 -8.29
CA LEU A 494 37.02 29.73 -7.86
C LEU A 494 36.01 30.03 -6.75
N TYR A 495 36.36 30.86 -5.77
CA TYR A 495 35.45 31.29 -4.72
C TYR A 495 34.30 32.16 -5.25
N GLU A 496 34.50 32.98 -6.29
CA GLU A 496 33.42 33.78 -6.90
C GLU A 496 32.34 32.89 -7.54
N VAL A 497 32.76 31.82 -8.22
CA VAL A 497 31.84 30.83 -8.79
C VAL A 497 31.11 30.06 -7.69
N LEU A 498 31.81 29.64 -6.64
CA LEU A 498 31.21 28.94 -5.51
C LEU A 498 30.23 29.83 -4.71
N ASP A 499 30.50 31.13 -4.60
CA ASP A 499 29.59 32.09 -3.98
C ASP A 499 28.30 32.29 -4.81
N ALA A 500 28.42 32.32 -6.14
CA ALA A 500 27.26 32.32 -7.04
C ALA A 500 26.43 31.03 -6.90
N GLU A 501 27.07 29.86 -6.78
CA GLU A 501 26.38 28.60 -6.50
C GLU A 501 25.70 28.61 -5.11
N CYS A 502 26.34 29.20 -4.09
CA CYS A 502 25.74 29.37 -2.75
C CYS A 502 24.44 30.18 -2.79
N THR A 503 24.43 31.27 -3.58
CA THR A 503 23.23 32.11 -3.73
C THR A 503 22.15 31.42 -4.56
N ALA A 504 22.50 30.83 -5.71
CA ALA A 504 21.56 30.16 -6.60
C ALA A 504 20.83 28.99 -5.92
N HIS A 505 21.52 28.26 -5.03
CA HIS A 505 20.96 27.12 -4.31
C HIS A 505 20.56 27.43 -2.86
N SER A 506 20.62 28.69 -2.44
CA SER A 506 20.21 29.15 -1.09
C SER A 506 20.91 28.40 0.07
N LEU A 507 22.20 28.09 -0.09
CA LEU A 507 23.00 27.33 0.88
C LEU A 507 23.05 27.99 2.26
N ASP A 508 22.87 29.30 2.35
CA ASP A 508 22.83 30.07 3.61
C ASP A 508 21.80 29.54 4.62
N SER A 509 20.68 29.02 4.10
CA SER A 509 19.58 28.51 4.91
C SER A 509 19.66 27.00 5.18
N TRP A 510 20.45 26.28 4.38
CA TRP A 510 20.45 24.82 4.33
C TRP A 510 21.78 24.19 4.79
N GLU A 511 22.92 24.74 4.38
CA GLU A 511 24.28 24.34 4.82
C GLU A 511 25.15 25.58 5.12
N PRO A 512 24.84 26.33 6.21
CA PRO A 512 25.48 27.62 6.50
C PRO A 512 27.00 27.52 6.72
N ALA A 513 27.48 26.40 7.26
CA ALA A 513 28.92 26.17 7.47
C ALA A 513 29.70 26.13 6.14
N LEU A 514 29.12 25.57 5.08
CA LEU A 514 29.75 25.46 3.77
C LEU A 514 29.79 26.81 3.05
N ALA A 515 28.69 27.57 3.15
CA ALA A 515 28.62 28.94 2.65
C ALA A 515 29.60 29.85 3.41
N ALA A 516 29.68 29.75 4.74
CA ALA A 516 30.63 30.50 5.56
C ALA A 516 32.09 30.19 5.17
N ALA A 517 32.44 28.90 5.00
CA ALA A 517 33.77 28.47 4.58
C ALA A 517 34.18 29.01 3.20
N CYS A 518 33.21 29.12 2.27
CA CYS A 518 33.44 29.73 0.95
C CYS A 518 33.68 31.24 1.07
N LEU A 519 32.83 31.95 1.82
CA LEU A 519 32.93 33.40 2.02
C LEU A 519 34.21 33.79 2.77
N GLU A 520 34.58 33.04 3.81
CA GLU A 520 35.82 33.24 4.57
C GLU A 520 37.06 33.09 3.65
N GLY A 521 37.07 32.06 2.81
CA GLY A 521 38.15 31.82 1.84
C GLY A 521 38.25 32.94 0.79
N PHE A 522 37.12 33.40 0.27
CA PHE A 522 37.06 34.54 -0.65
C PHE A 522 37.66 35.81 -0.03
N LEU A 523 37.17 36.20 1.14
CA LEU A 523 37.57 37.44 1.82
C LEU A 523 39.06 37.41 2.21
N THR A 524 39.54 36.26 2.69
CA THR A 524 40.97 36.06 2.98
C THR A 524 41.84 36.28 1.74
N CYS A 525 41.45 35.71 0.59
CA CYS A 525 42.17 35.91 -0.66
C CYS A 525 42.10 37.36 -1.14
N THR A 526 40.95 38.03 -0.97
CA THR A 526 40.79 39.44 -1.32
C THR A 526 41.70 40.34 -0.48
N LEU A 527 41.78 40.12 0.83
CA LEU A 527 42.66 40.88 1.73
C LEU A 527 44.15 40.65 1.44
N ALA A 528 44.52 39.43 1.04
CA ALA A 528 45.90 39.08 0.71
C ALA A 528 46.36 39.65 -0.66
N THR A 529 45.42 39.97 -1.55
CA THR A 529 45.72 40.50 -2.89
C THR A 529 45.88 42.03 -2.81
N LYS A 530 47.11 42.55 -2.95
CA LYS A 530 47.45 44.00 -2.90
C LYS A 530 46.93 44.84 -4.08
N GLU A 531 45.92 44.38 -4.81
CA GLU A 531 45.34 45.14 -5.92
C GLU A 531 44.35 46.18 -5.38
N SER A 532 44.78 47.45 -5.44
CA SER A 532 44.00 48.69 -5.43
C SER A 532 42.72 48.70 -4.57
N GLN A 533 42.86 49.23 -3.36
CA GLN A 533 41.83 49.45 -2.34
C GLN A 533 40.56 50.20 -2.82
N ASP A 534 40.52 50.73 -4.05
CA ASP A 534 39.39 51.52 -4.57
C ASP A 534 38.34 50.73 -5.38
N ILE A 535 38.60 49.48 -5.83
CA ILE A 535 37.70 48.82 -6.82
C ILE A 535 36.70 47.81 -6.22
N LEU A 536 36.76 47.44 -4.95
CA LEU A 536 35.93 46.33 -4.41
C LEU A 536 35.16 46.62 -3.12
N VAL A 537 34.87 47.89 -2.82
CA VAL A 537 34.19 48.24 -1.56
C VAL A 537 32.74 47.72 -1.51
N GLY A 538 32.02 47.68 -2.63
CA GLY A 538 30.64 47.14 -2.63
C GLY A 538 30.59 45.64 -2.38
N ASP A 539 31.30 44.90 -3.21
CA ASP A 539 31.27 43.44 -3.28
C ASP A 539 31.91 42.75 -2.06
N TYR A 540 32.94 43.36 -1.48
CA TYR A 540 33.57 42.89 -0.25
C TYR A 540 32.59 42.99 0.93
N TRP A 541 32.00 44.17 1.15
CA TRP A 541 31.13 44.41 2.30
C TRP A 541 29.82 43.63 2.23
N ILE A 542 29.29 43.35 1.03
CA ILE A 542 28.11 42.49 0.85
C ILE A 542 28.42 41.06 1.35
N ARG A 543 29.55 40.49 0.91
CA ARG A 543 29.98 39.14 1.29
C ARG A 543 30.41 39.06 2.75
N TYR A 544 31.07 40.09 3.28
CA TYR A 544 31.42 40.20 4.69
C TYR A 544 30.17 40.23 5.59
N ARG A 545 29.15 41.05 5.26
CA ARG A 545 27.88 41.08 6.01
C ARG A 545 27.18 39.73 5.99
N ARG A 546 27.19 39.04 4.85
CA ARG A 546 26.65 37.68 4.70
C ARG A 546 27.41 36.69 5.59
N LEU A 547 28.75 36.76 5.64
CA LEU A 547 29.56 35.93 6.53
C LEU A 547 29.27 36.22 8.00
N VAL A 548 29.14 37.49 8.41
CA VAL A 548 28.79 37.87 9.80
C VAL A 548 27.45 37.25 10.22
N GLN A 549 26.49 37.11 9.31
CA GLN A 549 25.20 36.47 9.62
C GLN A 549 25.30 34.94 9.75
N LEU A 550 26.23 34.31 9.03
CA LEU A 550 26.39 32.86 8.99
C LEU A 550 27.35 32.32 10.06
N ASP A 551 28.51 32.97 10.21
CA ASP A 551 29.55 32.63 11.20
C ASP A 551 30.28 33.91 11.65
N PRO A 552 29.83 34.53 12.76
CA PRO A 552 30.48 35.69 13.35
C PRO A 552 31.95 35.43 13.75
N ALA A 553 32.30 34.21 14.13
CA ALA A 553 33.66 33.86 14.54
C ALA A 553 34.61 33.78 13.34
N ALA A 554 34.12 33.31 12.19
CA ALA A 554 34.85 33.37 10.92
C ALA A 554 35.03 34.81 10.43
N ALA A 555 34.00 35.65 10.53
CA ALA A 555 34.09 37.06 10.14
C ALA A 555 35.21 37.83 10.87
N LEU A 556 35.42 37.54 12.17
CA LEU A 556 36.50 38.14 12.96
C LEU A 556 37.90 37.78 12.46
N ARG A 557 38.07 36.63 11.79
CA ARG A 557 39.37 36.21 11.23
C ARG A 557 39.71 36.92 9.92
N VAL A 558 38.70 37.48 9.23
CA VAL A 558 38.82 38.14 7.92
C VAL A 558 38.40 39.60 7.96
N GLN A 559 38.57 40.23 9.13
CA GLN A 559 38.34 41.66 9.26
C GLN A 559 39.45 42.44 8.52
N PRO A 560 39.11 43.47 7.71
CA PRO A 560 40.08 44.24 6.92
C PRO A 560 41.06 45.05 7.76
#